data_AF-A0A925BLI2-F1
#
_entry.id   AF-A0A925BLI2-F1
#
_cell.length_a   1.000
_cell.length_b   1.000
_cell.length_c   1.000
_cell.angle_alpha   90.00
_cell.angle_beta   90.00
_cell.angle_gamma   90.00
#
_symmetry.space_group_name_H-M   'P 1'
#
loop_
_entity.id
_entity.type
_entity.pdbx_description
1 polymer ?
#
loop_
_entity_poly.entity_id
_entity_poly.type
_entity_poly.pdbx_seq_one_letter_code
_entity_poly.pdbx_strand_id
1 'polypeptide(L)'
;MLNLRPIFQDAIDVLLQYASHLRLPALPATVHLMQQDVINHYRHAATHYLPLTLNEHFLQNSSIGTPYEKWAKFTNEDFDVFAFTVTNLIRYTTRLIHETESVALKAERRYREASARSNSYIAPLVEIDHRNRQIGIRVAPNETLTLTPFSVETDYEGEVGMRSADGVSDWWYTTTDADGNESKRAITRSEYQELTQTLRERTIHLGDRSVLNHLKIEALAECDELVAANEKFRVLCNSYCAEHEVAAPFDHLHEGWWI
;
A
#
# COMPACT_ATOMS: atom_id res chain seq x y z
N MET A 1 -5.97 8.86 2.76
CA MET A 1 -4.58 8.69 2.30
C MET A 1 -4.38 7.21 1.90
N LEU A 2 -3.19 6.65 1.67
CA LEU A 2 -2.98 5.45 0.80
C LEU A 2 -3.69 4.17 1.26
N ASN A 3 -4.16 4.10 2.50
CA ASN A 3 -4.77 2.91 3.09
C ASN A 3 -3.86 1.67 3.05
N LEU A 4 -2.77 1.72 3.81
CA LEU A 4 -1.84 0.58 3.99
C LEU A 4 -2.27 -0.37 5.11
N ARG A 5 -3.32 -0.04 5.86
CA ARG A 5 -3.79 -0.78 7.03
C ARG A 5 -4.03 -2.28 6.77
N PRO A 6 -4.62 -2.70 5.63
CA PRO A 6 -4.80 -4.13 5.35
C PRO A 6 -3.49 -4.92 5.36
N ILE A 7 -2.38 -4.38 4.85
CA ILE A 7 -1.08 -5.08 4.85
C ILE A 7 -0.59 -5.32 6.28
N PHE A 8 -0.78 -4.34 7.17
CA PHE A 8 -0.35 -4.43 8.56
C PHE A 8 -1.24 -5.41 9.33
N GLN A 9 -2.55 -5.35 9.09
CA GLN A 9 -3.53 -6.22 9.73
C GLN A 9 -3.35 -7.68 9.31
N ASP A 10 -3.15 -7.96 8.02
CA ASP A 10 -2.92 -9.31 7.54
C ASP A 10 -1.67 -9.93 8.16
N ALA A 11 -0.57 -9.17 8.27
CA ALA A 11 0.64 -9.64 8.94
C ALA A 11 0.38 -10.05 10.41
N ILE A 12 -0.43 -9.25 11.14
CA ILE A 12 -0.85 -9.55 12.51
C ILE A 12 -1.69 -10.82 12.56
N ASP A 13 -2.73 -10.91 11.74
CA ASP A 13 -3.70 -12.00 11.76
C ASP A 13 -3.03 -13.34 11.45
N VAL A 14 -2.15 -13.32 10.45
CA VAL A 14 -1.40 -14.48 10.00
C VAL A 14 -0.41 -14.96 11.06
N LEU A 15 0.33 -14.05 11.68
CA LEU A 15 1.27 -14.42 12.75
C LEU A 15 0.52 -14.95 13.98
N LEU A 16 -0.62 -14.37 14.33
CA LEU A 16 -1.43 -14.79 15.48
C LEU A 16 -2.04 -16.18 15.28
N GLN A 17 -2.53 -16.49 14.09
CA GLN A 17 -3.26 -17.74 13.82
C GLN A 17 -2.34 -18.89 13.42
N TYR A 18 -1.23 -18.60 12.73
CA TYR A 18 -0.45 -19.62 12.01
C TYR A 18 1.05 -19.60 12.33
N ALA A 19 1.48 -18.90 13.39
CA ALA A 19 2.89 -18.79 13.80
C ALA A 19 3.63 -20.14 13.85
N SER A 20 2.97 -21.20 14.34
CA SER A 20 3.55 -22.55 14.48
C SER A 20 3.98 -23.19 13.16
N HIS A 21 3.48 -22.70 12.02
CA HIS A 21 3.83 -23.20 10.69
C HIS A 21 5.01 -22.47 10.07
N LEU A 22 5.45 -21.37 10.68
CA LEU A 22 6.52 -20.54 10.13
C LEU A 22 7.86 -21.28 10.22
N ARG A 23 8.54 -21.39 9.06
CA ARG A 23 9.82 -22.10 8.95
C ARG A 23 11.03 -21.20 9.13
N LEU A 24 10.89 -19.92 8.84
CA LEU A 24 11.98 -18.94 8.90
C LEU A 24 11.77 -17.98 10.06
N PRO A 25 12.50 -18.18 11.19
CA PRO A 25 12.26 -17.40 12.39
C PRO A 25 12.51 -15.89 12.24
N ALA A 26 13.37 -15.48 11.30
CA ALA A 26 13.70 -14.08 11.04
C ALA A 26 12.68 -13.34 10.17
N LEU A 27 11.72 -14.04 9.55
CA LEU A 27 10.76 -13.42 8.63
C LEU A 27 9.84 -12.40 9.32
N PRO A 28 9.28 -12.65 10.53
CA PRO A 28 8.44 -11.68 11.22
C PRO A 28 9.23 -10.42 11.60
N ALA A 29 10.48 -10.58 12.05
CA ALA A 29 11.35 -9.45 12.37
C ALA A 29 11.63 -8.60 11.12
N THR A 30 11.86 -9.23 9.97
CA THR A 30 12.03 -8.53 8.69
C THR A 30 10.78 -7.73 8.32
N VAL A 31 9.59 -8.33 8.44
CA VAL A 31 8.32 -7.63 8.16
C VAL A 31 8.12 -6.45 9.11
N HIS A 32 8.44 -6.60 10.39
CA HIS A 32 8.32 -5.54 11.38
C HIS A 32 9.19 -4.32 11.03
N LEU A 33 10.46 -4.57 10.67
CA LEU A 33 11.37 -3.50 10.26
C LEU A 33 10.87 -2.79 9.00
N MET A 34 10.36 -3.53 8.00
CA MET A 34 9.77 -2.95 6.79
C MET A 34 8.51 -2.11 7.08
N GLN A 35 7.65 -2.56 8.00
CA GLN A 35 6.49 -1.78 8.46
C GLN A 35 6.93 -0.47 9.13
N GLN A 36 8.01 -0.50 9.90
CA GLN A 36 8.58 0.68 10.54
C GLN A 36 9.17 1.67 9.51
N ASP A 37 9.89 1.16 8.50
CA ASP A 37 10.41 1.99 7.40
C ASP A 37 9.29 2.65 6.61
N VAL A 38 8.21 1.90 6.30
CA VAL A 38 7.00 2.45 5.68
C VAL A 38 6.45 3.61 6.50
N ILE A 39 6.26 3.44 7.82
CA ILE A 39 5.78 4.52 8.69
C ILE A 39 6.70 5.74 8.65
N ASN A 40 8.02 5.54 8.67
CA ASN A 40 9.01 6.61 8.67
C ASN A 40 8.96 7.42 7.37
N HIS A 41 9.03 6.76 6.22
CA HIS A 41 8.93 7.42 4.91
C HIS A 41 7.58 8.10 4.75
N TYR A 42 6.52 7.45 5.22
CA TYR A 42 5.18 8.00 5.07
C TYR A 42 4.98 9.28 5.88
N ARG A 43 5.38 9.25 7.15
CA ARG A 43 5.34 10.41 8.03
C ARG A 43 6.24 11.53 7.50
N HIS A 44 7.43 11.19 6.99
CA HIS A 44 8.32 12.17 6.37
C HIS A 44 7.62 12.87 5.20
N ALA A 45 7.07 12.11 4.26
CA ALA A 45 6.36 12.66 3.10
C ALA A 45 5.19 13.56 3.51
N ALA A 46 4.40 13.14 4.50
CA ALA A 46 3.26 13.88 5.01
C ALA A 46 3.63 15.20 5.73
N THR A 47 4.75 15.20 6.46
CA THR A 47 5.15 16.33 7.30
C THR A 47 6.09 17.30 6.61
N HIS A 48 6.89 16.83 5.65
CA HIS A 48 7.90 17.64 4.98
C HIS A 48 7.35 18.38 3.78
N TYR A 49 6.65 17.72 2.85
CA TYR A 49 6.29 18.32 1.56
C TYR A 49 4.90 18.95 1.48
N LEU A 50 3.90 18.35 2.12
CA LEU A 50 2.52 18.86 2.11
C LEU A 50 2.39 20.27 2.73
N PRO A 51 3.05 20.61 3.87
CA PRO A 51 2.94 21.94 4.45
C PRO A 51 3.96 22.93 3.87
N LEU A 52 4.85 22.50 2.99
CA LEU A 52 5.96 23.32 2.53
C LEU A 52 5.45 24.51 1.71
N THR A 53 5.90 25.72 2.05
CA THR A 53 5.56 26.91 1.27
C THR A 53 6.48 27.03 0.07
N LEU A 54 6.00 27.56 -1.06
CA LEU A 54 6.89 27.80 -2.19
C LEU A 54 7.90 28.92 -1.93
N ASN A 55 7.87 29.57 -0.76
CA ASN A 55 8.78 30.64 -0.36
C ASN A 55 10.00 30.13 0.42
N GLU A 56 10.11 28.81 0.70
CA GLU A 56 11.26 28.27 1.42
C GLU A 56 12.58 28.61 0.74
N HIS A 57 13.58 29.00 1.54
CA HIS A 57 14.85 29.51 1.02
C HIS A 57 15.57 28.55 0.07
N PHE A 58 15.54 27.24 0.36
CA PHE A 58 16.16 26.21 -0.49
C PHE A 58 15.45 26.04 -1.86
N LEU A 59 14.18 26.46 -1.96
CA LEU A 59 13.45 26.50 -3.23
C LEU A 59 13.72 27.78 -4.03
N GLN A 60 14.21 28.85 -3.42
CA GLN A 60 14.42 30.13 -4.12
C GLN A 60 15.72 30.18 -4.92
N ASN A 61 16.83 29.69 -4.35
CA ASN A 61 18.17 30.04 -4.82
C ASN A 61 18.84 28.97 -5.70
N SER A 62 18.12 28.46 -6.71
CA SER A 62 18.64 27.40 -7.58
C SER A 62 18.32 27.67 -9.06
N SER A 63 19.27 27.32 -9.93
CA SER A 63 19.17 27.38 -11.40
C SER A 63 18.23 26.33 -12.00
N ILE A 64 17.77 25.38 -11.20
CA ILE A 64 16.84 24.32 -11.62
C ILE A 64 15.42 24.87 -11.48
N GLY A 65 14.90 25.56 -12.50
CA GLY A 65 13.50 25.92 -12.62
C GLY A 65 12.91 26.84 -11.52
N THR A 66 11.60 26.99 -11.57
CA THR A 66 10.78 27.75 -10.61
C THR A 66 10.70 27.05 -9.25
N PRO A 67 10.33 27.77 -8.17
CA PRO A 67 10.13 27.16 -6.85
C PRO A 67 9.14 25.98 -6.86
N TYR A 68 8.08 26.07 -7.67
CA TYR A 68 7.11 24.99 -7.83
C TYR A 68 7.73 23.74 -8.48
N GLU A 69 8.46 23.90 -9.58
CA GLU A 69 9.10 22.77 -10.29
C GLU A 69 10.09 22.03 -9.37
N LYS A 70 10.82 22.76 -8.52
CA LYS A 70 11.71 22.18 -7.51
C LYS A 70 10.95 21.42 -6.44
N TRP A 71 9.90 22.03 -5.88
CA TRP A 71 9.04 21.36 -4.90
C TRP A 71 8.46 20.07 -5.48
N ALA A 72 7.91 20.13 -6.69
CA ALA A 72 7.35 18.98 -7.38
C ALA A 72 8.39 17.87 -7.58
N LYS A 73 9.61 18.23 -8.01
CA LYS A 73 10.71 17.28 -8.20
C LYS A 73 11.07 16.55 -6.90
N PHE A 74 11.42 17.26 -5.84
CA PHE A 74 11.85 16.65 -4.58
C PHE A 74 10.71 15.87 -3.91
N THR A 75 9.48 16.38 -3.99
CA THR A 75 8.29 15.67 -3.52
C THR A 75 8.17 14.31 -4.22
N ASN A 76 8.25 14.29 -5.56
CA ASN A 76 8.17 13.05 -6.33
C ASN A 76 9.30 12.06 -6.01
N GLU A 77 10.55 12.54 -5.86
CA GLU A 77 11.69 11.69 -5.52
C GLU A 77 11.50 10.97 -4.18
N ASP A 78 10.95 11.63 -3.16
CA ASP A 78 10.68 10.98 -1.87
C ASP A 78 9.47 10.04 -1.91
N PHE A 79 8.46 10.34 -2.73
CA PHE A 79 7.36 9.39 -2.97
C PHE A 79 7.81 8.16 -3.77
N ASP A 80 8.81 8.28 -4.64
CA ASP A 80 9.43 7.13 -5.33
C ASP A 80 10.11 6.19 -4.32
N VAL A 81 10.86 6.75 -3.37
CA VAL A 81 11.48 5.97 -2.28
C VAL A 81 10.39 5.30 -1.43
N PHE A 82 9.33 6.02 -1.10
CA PHE A 82 8.22 5.45 -0.33
C PHE A 82 7.52 4.29 -1.07
N ALA A 83 7.25 4.44 -2.37
CA ALA A 83 6.67 3.39 -3.20
C ALA A 83 7.55 2.13 -3.23
N PHE A 84 8.87 2.32 -3.31
CA PHE A 84 9.83 1.22 -3.21
C PHE A 84 9.75 0.50 -1.85
N THR A 85 9.68 1.24 -0.74
CA THR A 85 9.56 0.67 0.60
C THR A 85 8.26 -0.11 0.78
N VAL A 86 7.13 0.44 0.31
CA VAL A 86 5.83 -0.26 0.31
C VAL A 86 5.90 -1.56 -0.50
N THR A 87 6.56 -1.54 -1.66
CA THR A 87 6.75 -2.73 -2.50
C THR A 87 7.49 -3.84 -1.76
N ASN A 88 8.55 -3.50 -1.04
CA ASN A 88 9.28 -4.48 -0.24
C ASN A 88 8.45 -5.01 0.92
N LEU A 89 7.73 -4.14 1.65
CA LEU A 89 6.81 -4.57 2.70
C LEU A 89 5.83 -5.63 2.17
N ILE A 90 5.19 -5.38 1.03
CA ILE A 90 4.23 -6.33 0.44
C ILE A 90 4.91 -7.66 0.14
N ARG A 91 6.07 -7.67 -0.53
CA ARG A 91 6.79 -8.91 -0.88
C ARG A 91 7.04 -9.77 0.36
N TYR A 92 7.50 -9.16 1.46
CA TYR A 92 7.79 -9.89 2.69
C TYR A 92 6.52 -10.31 3.44
N THR A 93 5.47 -9.49 3.44
CA THR A 93 4.16 -9.87 4.02
C THR A 93 3.51 -11.02 3.24
N THR A 94 3.55 -10.99 1.90
CA THR A 94 3.08 -12.10 1.05
C THR A 94 3.84 -13.39 1.35
N ARG A 95 5.17 -13.30 1.54
CA ARG A 95 5.97 -14.45 1.96
C ARG A 95 5.55 -14.96 3.34
N LEU A 96 5.32 -14.08 4.30
CA LEU A 96 4.85 -14.43 5.64
C LEU A 96 3.54 -15.21 5.58
N ILE A 97 2.56 -14.74 4.80
CA ILE A 97 1.27 -15.40 4.54
C ILE A 97 1.47 -16.79 3.92
N HIS A 98 2.36 -16.89 2.93
CA HIS A 98 2.61 -18.16 2.26
C HIS A 98 3.27 -19.21 3.15
N GLU A 99 4.20 -18.83 4.01
CA GLU A 99 4.89 -19.77 4.89
C GLU A 99 4.01 -20.25 6.04
N THR A 100 3.01 -19.47 6.44
CA THR A 100 2.17 -19.75 7.60
C THR A 100 0.77 -20.24 7.19
N GLU A 101 -0.09 -19.32 6.71
CA GLU A 101 -1.49 -19.59 6.36
C GLU A 101 -1.63 -20.56 5.18
N SER A 102 -0.89 -20.36 4.08
CA SER A 102 -0.99 -21.26 2.91
C SER A 102 -0.54 -22.69 3.23
N VAL A 103 0.41 -22.85 4.15
CA VAL A 103 0.86 -24.17 4.61
C VAL A 103 -0.23 -24.82 5.46
N ALA A 104 -0.81 -24.09 6.40
CA ALA A 104 -1.91 -24.58 7.25
C ALA A 104 -3.14 -24.99 6.40
N LEU A 105 -3.60 -24.14 5.50
CA LEU A 105 -4.80 -24.40 4.69
C LEU A 105 -4.61 -25.48 3.61
N LYS A 106 -3.36 -25.77 3.21
CA LYS A 106 -3.06 -26.96 2.38
C LYS A 106 -3.32 -28.26 3.15
N ALA A 107 -3.01 -28.30 4.44
CA ALA A 107 -3.31 -29.47 5.28
C ALA A 107 -4.83 -29.69 5.40
N GLU A 108 -5.61 -28.61 5.39
CA GLU A 108 -7.08 -28.63 5.56
C GLU A 108 -7.88 -28.68 4.25
N ARG A 109 -7.23 -28.82 3.08
CA ARG A 109 -7.86 -28.78 1.73
C ARG A 109 -8.65 -27.48 1.43
N ARG A 110 -8.33 -26.36 2.09
CA ARG A 110 -8.95 -25.02 1.89
C ARG A 110 -8.05 -24.01 1.16
N TYR A 111 -7.07 -24.51 0.39
CA TYR A 111 -6.02 -23.73 -0.28
C TYR A 111 -6.51 -22.58 -1.19
N ARG A 112 -7.74 -22.65 -1.72
CA ARG A 112 -8.28 -21.61 -2.62
C ARG A 112 -8.45 -20.25 -1.93
N GLU A 113 -8.81 -20.22 -0.65
CA GLU A 113 -9.00 -18.99 0.11
C GLU A 113 -7.67 -18.28 0.40
N ALA A 114 -6.65 -19.04 0.84
CA ALA A 114 -5.29 -18.53 1.05
C ALA A 114 -4.67 -18.01 -0.25
N SER A 115 -4.88 -18.74 -1.35
CA SER A 115 -4.39 -18.31 -2.66
C SER A 115 -5.05 -17.01 -3.11
N ALA A 116 -6.34 -16.79 -2.82
CA ALA A 116 -7.03 -15.55 -3.17
C ALA A 116 -6.43 -14.34 -2.45
N ARG A 117 -6.15 -14.47 -1.14
CA ARG A 117 -5.55 -13.38 -0.33
C ARG A 117 -4.09 -13.11 -0.67
N SER A 118 -3.28 -14.14 -0.92
CA SER A 118 -1.92 -13.89 -1.42
C SER A 118 -1.94 -13.24 -2.81
N ASN A 119 -2.81 -13.72 -3.71
CA ASN A 119 -2.92 -13.17 -5.07
C ASN A 119 -3.43 -11.71 -5.05
N SER A 120 -4.20 -11.29 -4.05
CA SER A 120 -4.61 -9.88 -3.93
C SER A 120 -3.45 -8.93 -3.64
N TYR A 121 -2.29 -9.45 -3.20
CA TYR A 121 -1.05 -8.67 -3.07
C TYR A 121 -0.17 -8.72 -4.32
N ILE A 122 -0.26 -9.80 -5.10
CA ILE A 122 0.49 -9.94 -6.36
C ILE A 122 0.01 -8.93 -7.40
N ALA A 123 -1.29 -8.69 -7.50
CA ALA A 123 -1.83 -7.72 -8.44
C ALA A 123 -1.28 -6.29 -8.20
N PRO A 124 -1.35 -5.72 -6.98
CA PRO A 124 -0.67 -4.47 -6.66
C PRO A 124 0.83 -4.48 -6.93
N LEU A 125 1.56 -5.56 -6.60
CA LEU A 125 3.00 -5.65 -6.89
C LEU A 125 3.32 -5.53 -8.39
N VAL A 126 2.53 -6.15 -9.26
CA VAL A 126 2.70 -6.08 -10.71
C VAL A 126 2.26 -4.72 -11.25
N GLU A 127 1.23 -4.11 -10.66
CA GLU A 127 0.69 -2.82 -11.08
C GLU A 127 1.58 -1.63 -10.69
N ILE A 128 2.23 -1.67 -9.52
CA ILE A 128 3.24 -0.68 -9.10
C ILE A 128 4.37 -0.56 -10.13
N ASP A 129 4.72 -1.66 -10.80
CA ASP A 129 5.77 -1.74 -11.82
C ASP A 129 5.23 -1.52 -13.26
N HIS A 130 3.89 -1.48 -13.49
CA HIS A 130 3.30 -1.44 -14.83
C HIS A 130 2.78 -0.03 -15.21
N ARG A 131 3.23 0.49 -16.36
CA ARG A 131 2.75 1.76 -16.97
C ARG A 131 2.96 3.03 -16.12
N ASN A 132 4.05 3.10 -15.36
CA ASN A 132 4.38 4.27 -14.52
C ASN A 132 3.33 4.59 -13.43
N ARG A 133 2.57 3.59 -12.99
CA ARG A 133 1.58 3.73 -11.92
C ARG A 133 2.23 3.42 -10.60
N GLN A 134 2.72 4.45 -9.92
CA GLN A 134 3.28 4.30 -8.58
C GLN A 134 2.20 4.61 -7.55
N ILE A 135 2.19 3.81 -6.48
CA ILE A 135 1.43 4.10 -5.27
C ILE A 135 2.08 5.27 -4.59
N GLY A 136 1.28 6.22 -4.10
CA GLY A 136 1.81 7.44 -3.53
C GLY A 136 1.17 8.69 -4.11
N ILE A 137 1.89 9.79 -3.97
CA ILE A 137 1.51 11.10 -4.46
C ILE A 137 2.46 11.47 -5.58
N ARG A 138 1.91 11.92 -6.71
CA ARG A 138 2.67 12.42 -7.85
C ARG A 138 2.24 13.82 -8.20
N VAL A 139 3.20 14.71 -8.31
CA VAL A 139 3.00 16.10 -8.69
C VAL A 139 3.39 16.27 -10.16
N ALA A 140 2.43 16.66 -10.98
CA ALA A 140 2.61 16.96 -12.38
C ALA A 140 2.95 18.44 -12.60
N PRO A 141 3.65 18.80 -13.70
CA PRO A 141 4.07 20.19 -13.97
C PRO A 141 2.92 21.20 -14.09
N ASN A 142 1.70 20.73 -14.38
CA ASN A 142 0.50 21.54 -14.54
C ASN A 142 -0.27 21.75 -13.22
N GLU A 143 0.43 21.82 -12.09
CA GLU A 143 -0.17 22.03 -10.76
C GLU A 143 -1.23 20.99 -10.39
N THR A 144 -1.03 19.76 -10.86
CA THR A 144 -1.95 18.66 -10.62
C THR A 144 -1.26 17.62 -9.75
N LEU A 145 -1.94 17.22 -8.67
CA LEU A 145 -1.52 16.16 -7.77
C LEU A 145 -2.37 14.93 -8.05
N THR A 146 -1.72 13.81 -8.36
CA THR A 146 -2.34 12.50 -8.47
C THR A 146 -2.02 11.70 -7.22
N LEU A 147 -3.04 11.19 -6.55
CA LEU A 147 -2.93 10.28 -5.41
C LEU A 147 -3.38 8.90 -5.85
N THR A 148 -2.53 7.90 -5.66
CA THR A 148 -2.86 6.50 -5.97
C THR A 148 -2.84 5.71 -4.65
N PRO A 149 -3.99 5.45 -4.00
CA PRO A 149 -4.04 4.65 -2.79
C PRO A 149 -3.65 3.20 -3.06
N PHE A 150 -3.10 2.54 -2.04
CA PHE A 150 -2.72 1.14 -2.04
C PHE A 150 -3.93 0.21 -2.04
N SER A 151 -4.94 0.53 -1.25
CA SER A 151 -6.21 -0.18 -1.25
C SER A 151 -7.31 0.83 -1.48
N VAL A 152 -8.12 0.62 -2.52
CA VAL A 152 -9.48 1.12 -2.47
C VAL A 152 -10.25 0.17 -1.55
N GLU A 153 -10.48 0.59 -0.31
CA GLU A 153 -11.73 0.16 0.31
C GLU A 153 -12.81 0.47 -0.72
N THR A 154 -13.57 -0.56 -1.08
CA THR A 154 -14.48 -0.59 -2.24
C THR A 154 -15.55 0.49 -2.13
N ASP A 155 -15.19 1.74 -2.39
CA ASP A 155 -16.08 2.91 -2.44
C ASP A 155 -16.83 2.94 -3.78
N TYR A 156 -17.16 1.78 -4.34
CA TYR A 156 -18.10 1.71 -5.43
C TYR A 156 -19.24 0.79 -5.02
N GLU A 157 -20.43 1.37 -4.97
CA GLU A 157 -21.67 0.71 -4.54
C GLU A 157 -22.07 -0.34 -5.57
N GLY A 158 -21.48 -1.54 -5.55
CA GLY A 158 -21.96 -2.64 -6.38
C GLY A 158 -20.97 -3.76 -6.67
N GLU A 159 -21.51 -4.84 -7.25
CA GLU A 159 -20.75 -6.00 -7.72
C GLU A 159 -20.58 -5.97 -9.23
N VAL A 160 -19.41 -6.37 -9.72
CA VAL A 160 -19.14 -6.52 -11.15
C VAL A 160 -19.04 -7.99 -11.51
N GLY A 161 -19.74 -8.38 -12.58
CA GLY A 161 -19.75 -9.76 -13.05
C GLY A 161 -19.37 -9.88 -14.52
N MET A 162 -18.80 -11.03 -14.86
CA MET A 162 -18.47 -11.43 -16.22
C MET A 162 -19.07 -12.81 -16.48
N ARG A 163 -19.68 -12.98 -17.66
CA ARG A 163 -20.02 -14.28 -18.20
C ARG A 163 -19.48 -14.39 -19.62
N SER A 164 -18.72 -15.44 -19.89
CA SER A 164 -18.27 -15.77 -21.24
C SER A 164 -18.98 -17.03 -21.72
N ALA A 165 -19.70 -16.93 -22.84
CA ALA A 165 -20.35 -18.05 -23.52
C ALA A 165 -20.18 -17.90 -25.04
N ASP A 166 -19.78 -18.97 -25.73
CA ASP A 166 -19.67 -19.02 -27.20
C ASP A 166 -18.82 -17.89 -27.84
N GLY A 167 -17.78 -17.46 -27.13
CA GLY A 167 -16.88 -16.38 -27.59
C GLY A 167 -17.43 -14.96 -27.38
N VAL A 168 -18.62 -14.81 -26.81
CA VAL A 168 -19.21 -13.53 -26.40
C VAL A 168 -19.06 -13.37 -24.89
N SER A 169 -18.50 -12.25 -24.45
CA SER A 169 -18.37 -11.91 -23.03
C SER A 169 -19.37 -10.81 -22.68
N ASP A 170 -20.31 -11.14 -21.79
CA ASP A 170 -21.23 -10.20 -21.17
C ASP A 170 -20.65 -9.70 -19.85
N TRP A 171 -20.61 -8.39 -19.69
CA TRP A 171 -20.15 -7.72 -18.48
C TRP A 171 -21.32 -6.96 -17.88
N TRP A 172 -21.45 -7.00 -16.55
CA TRP A 172 -22.47 -6.24 -15.86
C TRP A 172 -21.97 -5.67 -14.54
N TYR A 173 -22.70 -4.67 -14.08
CA TYR A 173 -22.59 -4.05 -12.78
C TYR A 173 -23.93 -4.17 -12.06
N THR A 174 -23.91 -4.62 -10.82
CA THR A 174 -25.08 -4.79 -9.95
C THR A 174 -24.98 -3.80 -8.80
N THR A 175 -25.96 -2.93 -8.60
CA THR A 175 -26.06 -2.06 -7.43
C THR A 175 -27.23 -2.48 -6.56
N THR A 176 -27.16 -2.25 -5.26
CA THR A 176 -28.27 -2.48 -4.34
C THR A 176 -28.73 -1.13 -3.80
N ASP A 177 -30.02 -0.81 -3.97
CA ASP A 177 -30.58 0.43 -3.42
C ASP A 177 -30.81 0.33 -1.89
N ALA A 178 -31.19 1.44 -1.27
CA ALA A 178 -31.44 1.51 0.18
C ALA A 178 -32.59 0.60 0.66
N ASP A 179 -33.44 0.15 -0.26
CA ASP A 179 -34.57 -0.75 0.00
C ASP A 179 -34.19 -2.23 -0.25
N GLY A 180 -32.95 -2.51 -0.65
CA GLY A 180 -32.43 -3.85 -0.90
C GLY A 180 -32.71 -4.40 -2.30
N ASN A 181 -33.20 -3.58 -3.25
CA ASN A 181 -33.42 -4.03 -4.62
C ASN A 181 -32.13 -3.98 -5.43
N GLU A 182 -31.85 -5.07 -6.12
CA GLU A 182 -30.71 -5.17 -7.03
C GLU A 182 -31.05 -4.62 -8.42
N SER A 183 -30.21 -3.72 -8.93
CA SER A 183 -30.28 -3.21 -10.30
C SER A 183 -29.06 -3.70 -11.10
N LYS A 184 -29.32 -4.37 -12.23
CA LYS A 184 -28.26 -4.93 -13.10
C LYS A 184 -28.14 -4.13 -14.39
N ARG A 185 -26.97 -3.54 -14.63
CA ARG A 185 -26.64 -2.77 -15.83
C ARG A 185 -25.54 -3.47 -16.65
N ALA A 186 -25.74 -3.61 -17.96
CA ALA A 186 -24.67 -4.06 -18.85
C ALA A 186 -23.57 -2.99 -18.93
N ILE A 187 -22.30 -3.41 -18.86
CA ILE A 187 -21.14 -2.53 -18.95
C ILE A 187 -20.20 -2.99 -20.06
N THR A 188 -19.33 -2.10 -20.50
CA THR A 188 -18.27 -2.42 -21.46
C THR A 188 -17.11 -3.16 -20.78
N ARG A 189 -16.27 -3.82 -21.58
CA ARG A 189 -15.02 -4.40 -21.09
C ARG A 189 -14.11 -3.35 -20.43
N SER A 190 -14.05 -2.13 -20.97
CA SER A 190 -13.28 -1.02 -20.40
C SER A 190 -13.83 -0.58 -19.05
N GLU A 191 -15.15 -0.44 -18.93
CA GLU A 191 -15.78 -0.11 -17.63
C GLU A 191 -15.59 -1.24 -16.62
N TYR A 192 -15.68 -2.51 -17.04
CA TYR A 192 -15.37 -3.63 -16.16
C TYR A 192 -13.92 -3.57 -15.68
N GLN A 193 -12.96 -3.27 -16.56
CA GLN A 193 -11.56 -3.10 -16.20
C GLN A 193 -11.30 -1.89 -15.29
N GLU A 194 -12.09 -0.83 -15.40
CA GLU A 194 -12.02 0.34 -14.52
C GLU A 194 -12.64 0.06 -13.15
N LEU A 195 -13.76 -0.68 -13.12
CA LEU A 195 -14.44 -1.04 -11.88
C LEU A 195 -13.68 -2.11 -11.09
N THR A 196 -13.06 -3.07 -11.78
CA THR A 196 -12.23 -4.13 -11.18
C THR A 196 -10.77 -3.72 -10.91
N GLN A 197 -10.38 -2.49 -11.26
CA GLN A 197 -9.03 -2.01 -10.99
C GLN A 197 -8.76 -1.95 -9.48
N THR A 198 -7.65 -2.57 -9.06
CA THR A 198 -7.21 -2.66 -7.66
C THR A 198 -6.72 -1.33 -7.10
N LEU A 199 -6.18 -0.44 -7.95
CA LEU A 199 -5.67 0.88 -7.58
C LEU A 199 -6.37 1.96 -8.41
N ARG A 200 -6.98 2.95 -7.76
CA ARG A 200 -7.69 4.06 -8.44
C ARG A 200 -7.06 5.40 -8.14
N GLU A 201 -6.68 6.12 -9.18
CA GLU A 201 -6.06 7.43 -9.05
C GLU A 201 -7.09 8.52 -8.72
N ARG A 202 -6.79 9.36 -7.74
CA ARG A 202 -7.52 10.59 -7.43
C ARG A 202 -6.68 11.79 -7.88
N THR A 203 -7.27 12.65 -8.70
CA THR A 203 -6.61 13.87 -9.19
C THR A 203 -7.09 15.09 -8.41
N ILE A 204 -6.17 15.97 -8.04
CA ILE A 204 -6.40 17.19 -7.25
C ILE A 204 -5.67 18.35 -7.91
N HIS A 205 -6.38 19.45 -8.19
CA HIS A 205 -5.77 20.68 -8.67
C HIS A 205 -5.22 21.51 -7.50
N LEU A 206 -3.94 21.87 -7.57
CA LEU A 206 -3.20 22.54 -6.51
C LEU A 206 -3.34 24.07 -6.52
N GLY A 207 -4.24 24.61 -7.35
CA GLY A 207 -4.54 26.05 -7.39
C GLY A 207 -5.03 26.59 -6.03
N ASP A 208 -5.60 25.73 -5.19
CA ASP A 208 -5.81 25.99 -3.77
C ASP A 208 -4.91 25.07 -2.91
N ARG A 209 -3.90 25.67 -2.29
CA ARG A 209 -2.96 24.96 -1.41
C ARG A 209 -3.59 24.52 -0.08
N SER A 210 -4.78 25.01 0.29
CA SER A 210 -5.49 24.59 1.52
C SER A 210 -5.77 23.08 1.53
N VAL A 211 -5.96 22.48 0.35
CA VAL A 211 -6.16 21.04 0.16
C VAL A 211 -4.96 20.22 0.66
N LEU A 212 -3.73 20.75 0.55
CA LEU A 212 -2.54 20.07 1.05
C LEU A 212 -2.54 19.92 2.58
N ASN A 213 -3.10 20.90 3.31
CA ASN A 213 -3.23 20.79 4.76
C ASN A 213 -4.24 19.72 5.16
N HIS A 214 -5.35 19.60 4.41
CA HIS A 214 -6.32 18.53 4.67
C HIS A 214 -5.70 17.15 4.41
N LEU A 215 -5.00 16.99 3.29
CA LEU A 215 -4.26 15.76 2.98
C LEU A 215 -3.25 15.42 4.07
N LYS A 216 -2.55 16.42 4.64
CA LYS A 216 -1.64 16.20 5.78
C LYS A 216 -2.36 15.69 7.03
N ILE A 217 -3.55 16.20 7.33
CA ILE A 217 -4.31 15.77 8.52
C ILE A 217 -4.77 14.32 8.35
N GLU A 218 -5.38 14.00 7.21
CA GLU A 218 -5.68 12.60 6.86
C GLU A 218 -4.40 11.75 6.92
N ALA A 219 -3.28 12.37 6.53
CA ALA A 219 -2.03 11.66 6.43
C ALA A 219 -1.52 11.14 7.77
N LEU A 220 -1.53 12.05 8.74
CA LEU A 220 -1.06 11.78 10.08
C LEU A 220 -2.00 10.82 10.82
N ALA A 221 -3.31 10.92 10.58
CA ALA A 221 -4.28 10.00 11.15
C ALA A 221 -4.02 8.54 10.71
N GLU A 222 -3.80 8.30 9.41
CA GLU A 222 -3.44 6.96 8.93
C GLU A 222 -2.08 6.50 9.51
N CYS A 223 -1.09 7.39 9.61
CA CYS A 223 0.19 7.04 10.23
C CYS A 223 0.02 6.56 11.67
N ASP A 224 -0.86 7.19 12.45
CA ASP A 224 -1.12 6.80 13.84
C ASP A 224 -1.76 5.41 13.92
N GLU A 225 -2.68 5.08 13.01
CA GLU A 225 -3.25 3.72 12.89
C GLU A 225 -2.18 2.68 12.54
N LEU A 226 -1.30 2.99 11.59
CA LEU A 226 -0.22 2.10 11.18
C LEU A 226 0.79 1.87 12.30
N VAL A 227 1.11 2.91 13.09
CA VAL A 227 1.97 2.80 14.28
C VAL A 227 1.35 1.86 15.30
N ALA A 228 0.06 2.01 15.59
CA ALA A 228 -0.63 1.14 16.54
C ALA A 228 -0.62 -0.34 16.07
N ALA A 229 -0.84 -0.57 14.77
CA ALA A 229 -0.77 -1.91 14.19
C ALA A 229 0.66 -2.48 14.25
N ASN A 230 1.68 -1.70 13.86
CA ASN A 230 3.08 -2.13 13.92
C ASN A 230 3.52 -2.46 15.35
N GLU A 231 3.07 -1.70 16.35
CA GLU A 231 3.38 -1.98 17.75
C GLU A 231 2.78 -3.31 18.20
N LYS A 232 1.54 -3.60 17.81
CA LYS A 232 0.93 -4.92 18.05
C LYS A 232 1.73 -6.03 17.38
N PHE A 233 2.14 -5.83 16.12
CA PHE A 233 2.95 -6.79 15.39
C PHE A 233 4.32 -7.01 16.03
N ARG A 234 4.98 -5.95 16.53
CA ARG A 234 6.24 -6.02 17.27
C ARG A 234 6.15 -6.93 18.48
N VAL A 235 5.10 -6.81 19.29
CA VAL A 235 4.89 -7.65 20.47
C VAL A 235 4.79 -9.12 20.07
N LEU A 236 4.02 -9.44 19.03
CA LEU A 236 3.87 -10.80 18.51
C LEU A 236 5.19 -11.34 17.95
N CYS A 237 5.91 -10.53 17.17
CA CYS A 237 7.21 -10.86 16.62
C CYS A 237 8.22 -11.18 17.74
N ASN A 238 8.32 -10.34 18.76
CA ASN A 238 9.24 -10.55 19.88
C ASN A 238 8.90 -11.82 20.66
N SER A 239 7.61 -12.10 20.90
CA SER A 239 7.18 -13.34 21.55
C SER A 239 7.60 -14.56 20.72
N TYR A 240 7.33 -14.53 19.42
CA TYR A 240 7.69 -15.61 18.51
C TYR A 240 9.21 -15.82 18.44
N CYS A 241 10.00 -14.76 18.30
CA CYS A 241 11.46 -14.82 18.26
C CYS A 241 12.10 -15.22 19.60
N ALA A 242 11.44 -15.02 20.74
CA ALA A 242 11.93 -15.51 22.03
C ALA A 242 11.80 -17.03 22.16
N GLU A 243 10.82 -17.63 21.48
CA GLU A 243 10.55 -19.07 21.50
C GLU A 243 11.34 -19.84 20.42
N HIS A 244 11.99 -19.14 19.50
CA HIS A 244 12.69 -19.73 18.36
C HIS A 244 14.13 -19.23 18.29
N GLU A 245 15.06 -20.10 17.89
CA GLU A 245 16.45 -19.70 17.66
C GLU A 245 16.53 -18.85 16.38
N VAL A 246 16.44 -17.53 16.54
CA VAL A 246 16.76 -16.59 15.47
C VAL A 246 18.26 -16.35 15.52
N ALA A 247 18.96 -16.51 14.40
CA ALA A 247 20.35 -16.08 14.32
C ALA A 247 20.43 -14.62 14.78
N ALA A 248 21.23 -14.35 15.81
CA ALA A 248 21.44 -12.99 16.27
C ALA A 248 21.93 -12.16 15.07
N PRO A 249 21.43 -10.93 14.88
CA PRO A 249 22.00 -10.04 13.89
C PRO A 249 23.50 -9.97 14.15
N PHE A 250 24.31 -10.25 13.12
CA PHE A 250 25.76 -10.09 13.23
C PHE A 250 26.02 -8.67 13.73
N ASP A 251 26.70 -8.53 14.88
CA ASP A 251 26.91 -7.27 15.62
C ASP A 251 27.63 -6.15 14.84
N HIS A 252 27.90 -6.33 13.52
CA HIS A 252 28.80 -5.49 12.73
C HIS A 252 28.30 -5.13 11.31
N LEU A 253 27.01 -5.26 10.98
CA LEU A 253 26.51 -4.92 9.64
C LEU A 253 26.42 -3.40 9.35
N HIS A 254 26.68 -2.52 10.32
CA HIS A 254 26.40 -1.07 10.19
C HIS A 254 27.60 -0.14 9.95
N GLU A 255 28.85 -0.58 9.95
CA GLU A 255 29.97 0.39 9.96
C GLU A 255 30.65 0.69 8.60
N GLY A 256 30.30 0.00 7.51
CA GLY A 256 31.17 0.01 6.31
C GLY A 256 30.61 0.51 4.97
N TRP A 257 29.30 0.67 4.80
CA TRP A 257 28.70 0.80 3.44
C TRP A 257 28.16 2.20 3.10
N TRP A 258 28.54 3.22 3.87
CA TRP A 258 28.30 4.63 3.54
C TRP A 258 29.59 5.45 3.63
N ILE A 259 30.56 5.15 2.76
CA ILE A 259 31.58 6.10 2.26
C ILE A 259 31.75 5.84 0.76
#